data_AF-A0A379YDV2-F1
#
_entry.id   AF-A0A379YDV2-F1
#
_cell.length_a   1.000
_cell.length_b   1.000
_cell.length_c   1.000
_cell.angle_alpha   90.00
_cell.angle_beta   90.00
_cell.angle_gamma   90.00
#
_symmetry.space_group_name_H-M   'P 1'
#
loop_
_entity.id
_entity.type
_entity.pdbx_description
1 polymer ?
#
loop_
_entity_poly.entity_id
_entity_poly.type
_entity_poly.pdbx_seq_one_letter_code
_entity_poly.pdbx_strand_id
1 'polypeptide(L)'
;MNKYELITALNILSGQLGRVLSTEGNNTELQARLEEARAELELLKEGGDETPGEMDNRVVCSQQQMSSLPIDIRLDTEQQCIRLSATLDIWHYKKSVNKRAPNKTERVREIVSAGNAIVVDREEAELQIAEHRAVVV
;
A
#
# COMPACT_ATOMS: atom_id res chain seq x y z
N MET A 1 -1.28 6.42 -31.16
CA MET A 1 -0.77 7.44 -30.22
C MET A 1 0.75 7.34 -30.17
N ASN A 2 1.46 8.47 -30.25
CA ASN A 2 2.92 8.46 -30.13
C ASN A 2 3.33 8.43 -28.66
N LYS A 3 4.53 7.90 -28.38
CA LYS A 3 5.05 7.72 -27.02
C LYS A 3 5.00 9.01 -26.20
N TYR A 4 5.36 10.12 -26.83
CA TYR A 4 5.32 11.43 -26.20
C TYR A 4 3.90 11.85 -25.78
N GLU A 5 2.90 11.60 -26.65
CA GLU A 5 1.50 11.90 -26.37
C GLU A 5 0.97 11.05 -25.20
N LEU A 6 1.37 9.77 -25.12
CA LEU A 6 1.01 8.88 -24.01
C LEU A 6 1.63 9.32 -22.69
N ILE A 7 2.90 9.75 -22.72
CA ILE A 7 3.60 10.28 -21.55
C ILE A 7 2.96 11.58 -21.07
N THR A 8 2.61 12.48 -21.98
CA THR A 8 1.93 13.73 -21.64
C THR A 8 0.56 13.45 -21.03
N ALA A 9 -0.23 12.56 -21.62
CA ALA A 9 -1.54 12.19 -21.09
C ALA A 9 -1.44 11.51 -19.70
N LEU A 10 -0.42 10.66 -19.49
CA LEU A 10 -0.12 10.08 -18.17
C LEU A 10 0.27 11.14 -17.14
N ASN A 11 1.07 12.15 -17.51
CA ASN A 11 1.41 13.25 -16.60
C ASN A 11 0.19 14.10 -16.22
N ILE A 12 -0.73 14.33 -17.16
CA ILE A 12 -1.97 15.07 -16.89
C ILE A 12 -2.86 14.27 -15.91
N LEU A 13 -3.06 12.97 -16.18
CA LEU A 13 -3.83 12.08 -15.29
C LEU A 13 -3.17 11.93 -13.93
N SER A 14 -1.85 11.89 -13.89
CA SER A 14 -1.07 11.88 -12.66
C SER A 14 -1.35 13.09 -11.79
N GLY A 15 -1.43 14.29 -12.39
CA GLY A 15 -1.84 15.49 -11.67
C GLY A 15 -3.27 15.42 -11.15
N GLN A 16 -4.19 14.85 -11.93
CA GLN A 16 -5.60 14.73 -11.54
C GLN A 16 -5.84 13.67 -10.44
N LEU A 17 -5.08 12.57 -10.45
CA LEU A 17 -5.09 11.55 -9.40
C LEU A 17 -4.25 11.95 -8.17
N GLY A 18 -3.51 13.06 -8.24
CA GLY A 18 -2.63 13.53 -7.16
C GLY A 18 -1.40 12.66 -6.90
N ARG A 19 -1.06 11.75 -7.81
CA ARG A 19 0.09 10.82 -7.66
C ARG A 19 0.86 10.66 -8.97
N VAL A 20 2.18 10.49 -8.87
CA VAL A 20 3.06 10.40 -10.04
C VAL A 20 2.87 9.07 -10.77
N LEU A 21 2.34 9.10 -11.99
CA LEU A 21 2.21 7.91 -12.84
C LEU A 21 3.50 7.66 -13.63
N SER A 22 3.92 6.40 -13.69
CA SER A 22 5.15 6.03 -14.39
C SER A 22 5.00 6.20 -15.90
N THR A 23 5.90 6.98 -16.48
CA THR A 23 5.98 7.29 -17.93
C THR A 23 7.11 6.54 -18.64
N GLU A 24 7.74 5.59 -17.93
CA GLU A 24 8.79 4.73 -18.45
C GLU A 24 8.20 3.43 -19.02
N GLY A 25 8.62 3.06 -20.23
CA GLY A 25 8.18 1.85 -20.91
C GLY A 25 7.95 2.01 -22.41
N ASN A 26 7.45 0.96 -23.04
CA ASN A 26 7.06 0.96 -24.45
C ASN A 26 5.63 1.52 -24.64
N ASN A 27 5.29 1.95 -25.86
CA ASN A 27 3.98 2.56 -26.17
C ASN A 27 2.79 1.77 -25.62
N THR A 28 2.80 0.44 -25.78
CA THR A 28 1.72 -0.43 -25.30
C THR A 28 1.59 -0.42 -23.78
N GLU A 29 2.71 -0.39 -23.07
CA GLU A 29 2.72 -0.37 -21.61
C GLU A 29 2.30 0.99 -21.04
N LEU A 30 2.60 2.07 -21.76
CA LEU A 30 2.13 3.41 -21.42
C LEU A 30 0.65 3.57 -21.71
N GLN A 31 0.16 2.99 -22.80
CA GLN A 31 -1.26 2.99 -23.13
C GLN A 31 -2.08 2.20 -22.12
N ALA A 32 -1.62 1.01 -21.73
CA ALA A 32 -2.29 0.20 -20.70
C ALA A 32 -2.37 0.95 -19.35
N ARG A 33 -1.28 1.60 -18.93
CA ARG A 33 -1.27 2.42 -17.70
C ARG A 33 -2.19 3.63 -17.79
N LEU A 34 -2.32 4.21 -18.98
CA LEU A 34 -3.18 5.35 -19.21
C LEU A 34 -4.65 4.94 -19.12
N GLU A 35 -5.02 3.79 -19.69
CA GLU A 35 -6.37 3.24 -19.58
C GLU A 35 -6.71 2.85 -18.13
N GLU A 36 -5.78 2.21 -17.42
CA GLU A 36 -5.94 1.86 -16.01
C GLU A 36 -6.11 3.10 -15.12
N ALA A 37 -5.26 4.12 -15.32
CA ALA A 37 -5.36 5.38 -14.58
C ALA A 37 -6.64 6.16 -14.91
N ARG A 38 -7.15 6.08 -16.15
CA ARG A 38 -8.43 6.70 -16.52
C ARG A 38 -9.61 6.02 -15.84
N ALA A 39 -9.62 4.68 -15.81
CA ALA A 39 -10.67 3.93 -15.14
C ALA A 39 -10.71 4.23 -13.64
N GLU A 40 -9.54 4.38 -13.02
CA GLU A 40 -9.47 4.76 -11.61
C GLU A 40 -9.96 6.19 -11.36
N LEU A 41 -9.62 7.13 -12.24
CA LEU A 41 -10.11 8.51 -12.15
C LEU A 41 -11.63 8.58 -12.30
N GLU A 42 -12.19 7.78 -13.21
CA GLU A 42 -13.64 7.68 -13.42
C GLU A 42 -14.36 7.14 -12.19
N LEU A 43 -13.80 6.11 -11.54
CA LEU A 43 -14.32 5.56 -10.29
C LEU A 43 -14.31 6.60 -9.14
N LEU A 44 -13.25 7.40 -9.04
CA LEU A 44 -13.15 8.47 -8.04
C LEU A 44 -14.14 9.61 -8.32
N LYS A 45 -14.49 9.83 -9.59
CA LYS A 45 -15.44 10.87 -9.99
C LYS A 45 -16.90 10.45 -9.81
N GLU A 46 -17.21 9.16 -9.96
CA GLU A 46 -18.56 8.61 -9.78
C GLU A 46 -19.02 8.63 -8.30
N GLY A 47 -18.10 8.66 -7.33
CA GLY A 47 -18.39 8.80 -5.90
C GLY A 47 -18.58 10.24 -5.40
N GLY A 48 -18.65 11.24 -6.31
CA GLY A 48 -18.55 12.67 -6.00
C GLY A 48 -19.83 13.50 -6.11
N ASP A 49 -21.03 12.91 -5.99
CA ASP A 49 -22.29 13.65 -5.97
C ASP A 49 -22.92 13.66 -4.56
N GLU A 50 -22.32 14.43 -3.64
CA GLU A 50 -23.03 15.16 -2.58
C GLU A 50 -22.05 16.07 -1.79
N THR A 51 -22.26 17.39 -1.87
CA THR A 51 -21.64 18.45 -1.03
C THR A 51 -22.79 19.25 -0.37
N PRO A 52 -22.59 20.12 0.65
CA PRO A 52 -21.36 20.65 1.24
C PRO A 52 -21.31 20.70 2.79
N GLY A 53 -20.11 20.84 3.36
CA GLY A 53 -19.93 21.13 4.78
C GLY A 53 -18.49 21.50 5.12
N GLU A 54 -18.14 22.76 4.94
CA GLU A 54 -16.89 23.35 5.44
C GLU A 54 -16.83 23.24 6.97
N MET A 55 -15.83 22.52 7.48
CA MET A 55 -15.09 22.95 8.68
C MET A 55 -13.67 22.38 8.67
N ASP A 56 -12.75 23.34 8.65
CA ASP A 56 -11.31 23.27 8.89
C ASP A 56 -10.88 22.27 9.98
N ASN A 57 -10.14 21.23 9.61
CA ASN A 57 -8.82 20.96 10.19
C ASN A 57 -8.08 19.82 9.47
N ARG A 58 -6.76 20.00 9.39
CA ARG A 58 -5.77 18.96 9.08
C ARG A 58 -6.15 17.60 9.70
N VAL A 59 -6.15 16.54 8.89
CA VAL A 59 -5.41 15.30 9.19
C VAL A 59 -5.39 14.42 7.94
N VAL A 60 -4.16 14.04 7.61
CA VAL A 60 -3.75 13.05 6.63
C VAL A 60 -4.42 11.71 6.97
N CYS A 61 -5.33 11.23 6.12
CA CYS A 61 -5.85 9.87 6.24
C CYS A 61 -6.42 9.38 4.90
N SER A 62 -5.62 8.60 4.18
CA SER A 62 -6.09 7.69 3.13
C SER A 62 -5.37 6.37 3.43
N GLN A 63 -5.94 5.45 4.20
CA GLN A 63 -7.06 4.58 3.88
C GLN A 63 -6.79 3.71 2.63
N GLN A 64 -7.05 2.41 2.82
CA GLN A 64 -7.11 1.33 1.83
C GLN A 64 -5.73 0.68 1.56
N GLN A 65 -5.54 -0.64 1.64
CA GLN A 65 -6.43 -1.67 1.11
C GLN A 65 -6.21 -3.02 1.82
N MET A 66 -7.30 -3.63 2.26
CA MET A 66 -7.41 -5.06 2.49
C MET A 66 -6.93 -5.82 1.25
N SER A 67 -5.79 -6.50 1.36
CA SER A 67 -5.39 -7.54 0.42
C SER A 67 -5.22 -8.81 1.21
N SER A 68 -6.25 -9.66 1.19
CA SER A 68 -6.14 -11.07 1.54
C SER A 68 -5.22 -11.74 0.53
N LEU A 69 -3.91 -11.66 0.76
CA LEU A 69 -2.93 -12.48 0.06
C LEU A 69 -2.89 -13.84 0.78
N PRO A 70 -2.81 -14.97 0.05
CA PRO A 70 -2.33 -16.21 0.66
C PRO A 70 -0.88 -15.95 1.05
N ILE A 71 -0.67 -15.77 2.35
CA ILE A 71 0.64 -15.68 3.00
C ILE A 71 1.26 -17.08 2.88
N ASP A 72 1.76 -17.45 1.69
CA ASP A 72 2.76 -18.50 1.53
C ASP A 72 4.11 -17.90 1.92
N ILE A 73 4.18 -17.50 3.19
CA ILE A 73 5.45 -17.24 3.85
C ILE A 73 5.77 -18.60 4.46
N ARG A 74 6.82 -19.23 3.93
CA ARG A 74 7.56 -20.22 4.73
C ARG A 74 8.08 -19.45 5.94
N LEU A 75 7.27 -19.38 6.99
CA LEU A 75 7.70 -18.89 8.29
C LEU A 75 8.79 -19.85 8.71
N ASP A 76 10.04 -19.39 8.71
CA ASP A 76 11.04 -19.96 9.59
C ASP A 76 10.44 -20.05 10.99
N THR A 77 10.76 -21.10 11.75
CA THR A 77 10.10 -21.52 13.01
C THR A 77 10.04 -20.43 14.11
N GLU A 78 10.67 -19.28 13.87
CA GLU A 78 10.86 -18.16 14.78
C GLU A 78 10.11 -16.88 14.36
N GLN A 79 9.50 -16.84 13.18
CA GLN A 79 8.71 -15.69 12.72
C GLN A 79 7.21 -15.96 12.82
N GLN A 80 6.40 -14.93 13.10
CA GLN A 80 4.95 -15.06 13.27
C GLN A 80 4.21 -13.91 12.56
N CYS A 81 3.10 -14.27 11.91
CA CYS A 81 2.18 -13.29 11.33
C CYS A 81 1.15 -12.85 12.36
N ILE A 82 1.08 -11.54 12.62
CA ILE A 82 0.11 -10.94 13.53
C ILE A 82 -0.61 -9.80 12.83
N ARG A 83 -1.89 -9.60 13.15
CA ARG A 83 -2.69 -8.45 12.74
C ARG A 83 -2.80 -7.49 13.90
N LEU A 84 -2.38 -6.25 13.68
CA LEU A 84 -2.43 -5.21 14.70
C LEU A 84 -3.88 -4.76 14.96
N SER A 85 -4.23 -4.55 16.23
CA SER A 85 -5.53 -3.99 16.62
C SER A 85 -5.49 -2.46 16.78
N ALA A 86 -4.29 -1.88 16.89
CA ALA A 86 -4.05 -0.44 17.01
C ALA A 86 -2.92 0.01 16.08
N THR A 87 -2.84 1.32 15.83
CA THR A 87 -1.70 1.91 15.09
C THR A 87 -0.47 1.95 16.00
N LEU A 88 0.61 1.26 15.62
CA LEU A 88 1.82 1.11 16.43
C LEU A 88 3.07 1.36 15.59
N ASP A 89 4.08 1.96 16.22
CA ASP A 89 5.44 2.02 15.70
C ASP A 89 6.18 0.75 16.12
N ILE A 90 6.38 -0.18 15.18
CA ILE A 90 6.87 -1.52 15.47
C ILE A 90 7.94 -1.95 14.46
N TRP A 91 8.85 -2.81 14.91
CA TRP A 91 9.77 -3.52 14.03
C TRP A 91 9.07 -4.72 13.40
N HIS A 92 9.03 -4.77 12.07
CA HIS A 92 8.49 -5.92 11.36
C HIS A 92 9.34 -6.26 10.15
N TYR A 93 9.17 -7.48 9.67
CA TYR A 93 9.84 -8.00 8.49
C TYR A 93 9.05 -7.65 7.24
N LYS A 94 9.73 -7.08 6.24
CA LYS A 94 9.19 -6.89 4.89
C LYS A 94 10.09 -7.60 3.89
N LYS A 95 9.47 -8.18 2.86
CA LYS A 95 10.20 -8.68 1.69
C LYS A 95 10.83 -7.47 0.99
N SER A 96 12.13 -7.52 0.77
CA SER A 96 12.82 -6.48 0.02
C SER A 96 12.26 -6.43 -1.40
N VAL A 97 11.86 -5.24 -1.83
CA VAL A 97 11.43 -4.96 -3.22
C VAL A 97 12.63 -4.81 -4.16
N ASN A 98 13.86 -4.92 -3.64
CA ASN A 98 15.07 -4.75 -4.43
C ASN A 98 15.24 -5.91 -5.40
N LYS A 99 15.17 -5.61 -6.70
CA LYS A 99 15.26 -6.59 -7.80
C LYS A 99 16.56 -7.42 -7.79
N ARG A 100 17.60 -6.93 -7.10
CA ARG A 100 18.90 -7.64 -6.96
C ARG A 100 18.89 -8.74 -5.90
N ALA A 101 17.97 -8.71 -4.94
CA ALA A 101 17.85 -9.71 -3.87
C ALA A 101 16.37 -9.90 -3.47
N PRO A 102 15.54 -10.47 -4.34
CA PRO A 102 14.08 -10.53 -4.17
C PRO A 102 13.60 -11.39 -3.00
N ASN A 103 14.48 -12.18 -2.39
CA ASN A 103 14.19 -13.04 -1.23
C ASN A 103 14.84 -12.56 0.06
N LYS A 104 15.41 -11.35 0.10
CA LYS A 104 15.95 -10.81 1.35
C LYS A 104 14.80 -10.24 2.18
N THR A 105 14.55 -10.84 3.32
CA THR A 105 13.65 -10.26 4.33
C THR A 105 14.44 -9.23 5.13
N GLU A 106 13.95 -7.99 5.20
CA GLU A 106 14.60 -6.92 5.94
C GLU A 106 13.71 -6.50 7.11
N ARG A 107 14.33 -6.33 8.29
CA ARG A 107 13.65 -5.83 9.49
C ARG A 107 13.62 -4.32 9.41
N VAL A 108 12.42 -3.75 9.36
CA VAL A 108 12.19 -2.32 9.24
C VAL A 108 11.33 -1.85 10.42
N ARG A 109 11.56 -0.61 10.85
CA ARG A 109 10.72 0.05 11.85
C ARG A 109 9.73 0.96 11.12
N GLU A 110 8.45 0.70 11.29
CA GLU A 110 7.40 1.46 10.61
C GLU A 110 6.19 1.67 11.53
N ILE A 111 5.51 2.79 11.32
CA ILE A 111 4.21 3.06 11.92
C ILE A 111 3.15 2.30 11.10
N VAL A 112 2.72 1.17 11.62
CA VAL A 112 1.74 0.30 10.98
C VAL A 112 0.37 0.58 11.55
N SER A 113 -0.61 0.87 10.68
CA SER A 113 -1.99 1.13 11.10
C SER A 113 -2.71 -0.13 11.60
N ALA A 114 -3.72 0.07 12.46
CA ALA A 114 -4.62 -0.99 12.90
C ALA A 114 -5.24 -1.76 11.71
N GLY A 115 -5.44 -3.07 11.88
CA GLY A 115 -6.02 -3.96 10.89
C GLY A 115 -5.03 -4.58 9.91
N ASN A 116 -3.78 -4.09 9.86
CA ASN A 116 -2.75 -4.63 8.98
C ASN A 116 -2.08 -5.88 9.57
N ALA A 117 -1.84 -6.87 8.71
CA ALA A 117 -1.06 -8.06 9.04
C ALA A 117 0.43 -7.81 8.75
N ILE A 118 1.28 -8.09 9.72
CA ILE A 118 2.73 -7.94 9.66
C ILE A 118 3.41 -9.21 10.15
N VAL A 119 4.65 -9.40 9.70
CA VAL A 119 5.51 -10.51 10.14
C VAL A 119 6.49 -9.95 11.17
N VAL A 120 6.52 -10.53 12.36
CA VAL A 120 7.46 -10.15 13.44
C VAL A 120 8.12 -11.41 14.00
N ASP A 121 9.15 -11.23 14.83
CA ASP A 121 9.69 -12.36 15.59
C ASP A 121 8.62 -12.91 16.55
N ARG A 122 8.65 -14.21 16.82
CA ARG A 122 7.69 -14.88 17.70
C ARG A 122 7.64 -14.24 19.09
N GLU A 123 8.78 -13.92 19.68
CA GLU A 123 8.83 -13.26 20.99
C GLU A 123 8.18 -11.87 20.97
N GLU A 124 8.39 -11.09 19.90
CA GLU A 124 7.74 -9.79 19.73
C GLU A 124 6.24 -9.94 19.46
N ALA A 125 5.83 -10.95 18.69
CA ALA A 125 4.42 -11.26 18.50
C ALA A 125 3.73 -11.55 19.84
N GLU A 126 4.32 -12.41 20.66
CA GLU A 126 3.77 -12.79 21.96
C GLU A 126 3.62 -11.57 22.89
N LEU A 127 4.58 -10.64 22.88
CA LEU A 127 4.49 -9.39 23.62
C LEU A 127 3.32 -8.51 23.14
N GLN A 128 3.15 -8.33 21.83
CA GLN A 128 2.07 -7.51 21.28
C GLN A 128 0.68 -8.13 21.50
N ILE A 129 0.60 -9.45 21.48
CA ILE A 129 -0.62 -10.20 21.79
C ILE A 129 -0.95 -10.08 23.28
N ALA A 130 0.05 -10.20 24.16
CA ALA A 130 -0.13 -10.05 25.61
C ALA A 130 -0.59 -8.63 26.01
N GLU A 131 -0.15 -7.60 25.28
CA GLU A 131 -0.62 -6.22 25.45
C GLU A 131 -1.99 -5.96 24.81
N HIS A 132 -2.66 -6.96 24.24
CA HIS A 132 -3.92 -6.84 23.48
C HIS A 132 -3.85 -5.91 22.27
N ARG A 133 -2.64 -5.67 21.76
CA ARG A 133 -2.34 -4.78 20.63
C ARG A 133 -2.27 -5.51 19.28
N ALA A 134 -2.29 -6.83 19.30
CA ALA A 134 -2.27 -7.67 18.09
C ALA A 134 -3.00 -9.01 18.29
N VAL A 135 -3.37 -9.64 17.17
CA VAL A 135 -4.00 -10.97 17.11
C VAL A 135 -3.29 -11.81 16.05
N VAL A 136 -3.00 -13.08 16.35
CA VAL A 136 -2.41 -14.02 15.37
C VAL A 136 -3.35 -14.18 14.18
N VAL A 137 -2.80 -14.19 12.95
CA VAL A 137 -3.54 -14.38 11.69
C VAL A 137 -3.50 -15.83 11.25
#